data_AF-A0A8K0Y728-F1
#
_entry.id   AF-A0A8K0Y728-F1
#
_cell.length_a   1.000
_cell.length_b   1.000
_cell.length_c   1.000
_cell.angle_alpha   90.00
_cell.angle_beta   90.00
_cell.angle_gamma   90.00
#
_symmetry.space_group_name_H-M   'P 1'
#
loop_
_entity.id
_entity.type
_entity.pdbx_description
1 polymer ?
#
loop_
_entity_poly.entity_id
_entity_poly.type
_entity_poly.pdbx_seq_one_letter_code
_entity_poly.pdbx_strand_id
1 'polypeptide(L)'
;MREDLNEVYRHLGKIDYFEGHTTHVLRHIGAHYWLAKKNYNYGLVAMIGGWNTIDELRKSYGEIPPEKVLEMIEDDSNTGKITLLH
;
A
#
# COMPACT_ATOMS: atom_id res chain seq x y z
N MET A 1 -23.49 -3.73 0.50
CA MET A 1 -22.01 -3.67 0.43
C MET A 1 -21.47 -3.83 -1.00
N ARG A 2 -21.71 -4.95 -1.72
CA ARG A 2 -21.26 -5.05 -3.14
C ARG A 2 -22.00 -4.08 -4.06
N GLU A 3 -23.31 -3.91 -3.86
CA GLU A 3 -24.14 -3.00 -4.64
C GLU A 3 -23.72 -1.54 -4.44
N ASP A 4 -23.49 -1.12 -3.19
CA ASP A 4 -22.97 0.22 -2.87
C ASP A 4 -21.59 0.48 -3.51
N LEU A 5 -20.69 -0.50 -3.49
CA LEU A 5 -19.36 -0.35 -4.08
C LEU A 5 -19.40 -0.30 -5.62
N ASN A 6 -20.31 -1.06 -6.23
CA ASN A 6 -20.58 -0.98 -7.67
C ASN A 6 -21.07 0.40 -8.07
N GLU A 7 -21.98 0.99 -7.29
CA GLU A 7 -22.47 2.35 -7.55
C GLU A 7 -21.34 3.38 -7.49
N VAL A 8 -20.46 3.28 -6.50
CA VAL A 8 -19.26 4.13 -6.42
C VAL A 8 -18.37 3.97 -7.66
N TYR A 9 -18.07 2.73 -8.08
CA TYR A 9 -17.24 2.52 -9.27
C TYR A 9 -17.89 3.02 -10.57
N ARG A 10 -19.21 2.85 -10.72
CA ARG A 10 -19.96 3.43 -11.84
C ARG A 10 -19.88 4.94 -11.87
N HIS A 11 -20.05 5.59 -10.71
CA HIS A 11 -19.95 7.04 -10.61
C HIS A 11 -18.54 7.54 -10.99
N LEU A 12 -17.50 6.75 -10.71
CA LEU A 12 -16.11 7.03 -11.09
C LEU A 12 -15.77 6.63 -12.54
N GLY A 13 -16.73 6.15 -13.34
CA GLY A 13 -16.51 5.67 -14.70
C GLY A 13 -15.65 4.40 -14.79
N LYS A 14 -15.54 3.65 -13.69
CA LYS A 14 -14.80 2.37 -13.62
C LYS A 14 -15.77 1.21 -13.77
N ILE A 15 -16.07 0.87 -15.02
CA ILE A 15 -17.00 -0.20 -15.39
C ILE A 15 -16.29 -1.53 -15.73
N ASP A 16 -17.06 -2.59 -15.97
CA ASP A 16 -16.62 -3.95 -16.31
C ASP A 16 -15.85 -4.67 -15.19
N TYR A 17 -14.52 -4.62 -15.23
CA TYR A 17 -13.65 -5.39 -14.34
C TYR A 17 -13.89 -5.04 -12.87
N PHE A 18 -14.13 -3.75 -12.60
CA PHE A 18 -14.37 -3.21 -11.26
C PHE A 18 -15.70 -3.69 -10.68
N GLU A 19 -16.74 -3.86 -11.51
CA GLU A 19 -18.05 -4.34 -11.05
C GLU A 19 -18.02 -5.85 -10.77
N GLY A 20 -17.34 -6.62 -11.63
CA GLY A 20 -17.18 -8.07 -11.45
C GLY A 20 -16.27 -8.45 -10.28
N HIS A 21 -15.37 -7.55 -9.85
CA HIS A 21 -14.33 -7.82 -8.85
C HIS A 21 -14.26 -6.76 -7.75
N THR A 22 -15.39 -6.15 -7.40
CA THR A 22 -15.48 -5.01 -6.47
C THR A 22 -14.58 -5.08 -5.24
N THR A 23 -14.71 -6.13 -4.44
CA THR A 23 -13.93 -6.28 -3.20
C THR A 23 -12.46 -6.58 -3.47
N HIS A 24 -12.15 -7.29 -4.56
CA HIS A 24 -10.77 -7.60 -4.95
C HIS A 24 -10.04 -6.34 -5.41
N VAL A 25 -10.71 -5.51 -6.21
CA VAL A 25 -10.18 -4.22 -6.65
C VAL A 25 -10.00 -3.26 -5.47
N LEU A 26 -10.98 -3.18 -4.56
CA LEU A 26 -10.82 -2.39 -3.34
C LEU A 26 -9.62 -2.84 -2.51
N ARG A 27 -9.42 -4.16 -2.39
CA ARG A 27 -8.25 -4.73 -1.70
C ARG A 27 -6.95 -4.29 -2.36
N HIS A 28 -6.87 -4.27 -3.69
CA HIS A 28 -5.69 -3.78 -4.41
C HIS A 28 -5.43 -2.29 -4.17
N ILE A 29 -6.47 -1.46 -4.24
CA ILE A 29 -6.37 -0.03 -3.91
C ILE A 29 -5.88 0.17 -2.48
N GLY A 30 -6.44 -0.59 -1.53
CA GLY A 30 -6.04 -0.58 -0.13
C GLY A 30 -4.58 -0.99 0.08
N ALA A 31 -4.10 -2.00 -0.63
CA ALA A 31 -2.71 -2.44 -0.57
C ALA A 31 -1.74 -1.31 -0.96
N HIS A 32 -1.97 -0.66 -2.11
CA HIS A 32 -1.15 0.47 -2.55
C HIS A 32 -1.19 1.64 -1.56
N TYR A 33 -2.38 1.99 -1.07
CA TYR A 33 -2.54 3.07 -0.10
C TYR A 33 -1.76 2.79 1.20
N TRP A 34 -1.88 1.58 1.74
CA TRP A 34 -1.20 1.22 2.98
C TRP A 34 0.30 1.07 2.83
N LEU A 35 0.80 0.55 1.70
CA LEU A 35 2.23 0.49 1.41
C LEU A 35 2.83 1.90 1.40
N ALA A 36 2.23 2.84 0.66
CA ALA A 36 2.68 4.23 0.65
C ALA A 36 2.63 4.87 2.05
N LYS A 37 1.54 4.64 2.80
CA LYS A 37 1.33 5.24 4.13
C LYS A 37 2.22 4.66 5.23
N LYS A 38 2.68 3.41 5.07
CA LYS A 38 3.49 2.69 6.07
C LYS A 38 4.95 2.53 5.64
N ASN A 39 5.41 3.43 4.79
CA ASN A 39 6.79 3.45 4.30
C ASN A 39 7.20 2.06 3.76
N TYR A 40 6.32 1.45 2.97
CA TYR A 40 6.49 0.13 2.38
C TYR A 40 6.84 -0.98 3.39
N ASN A 41 6.32 -0.90 4.62
CA ASN A 41 6.38 -2.01 5.57
C ASN A 41 5.45 -3.15 5.11
N TYR A 42 5.96 -4.00 4.24
CA TYR A 42 5.20 -5.10 3.64
C TYR A 42 4.68 -6.09 4.69
N GLY A 43 5.40 -6.31 5.80
CA GLY A 43 4.95 -7.19 6.88
C GLY A 43 3.69 -6.68 7.58
N LEU A 44 3.66 -5.37 7.90
CA LEU A 44 2.48 -4.74 8.48
C LEU A 44 1.28 -4.77 7.53
N VAL A 45 1.50 -4.47 6.24
CA VAL A 45 0.42 -4.51 5.25
C VAL A 45 -0.08 -5.93 5.03
N ALA A 46 0.81 -6.93 5.00
CA ALA A 46 0.45 -8.35 4.92
C ALA A 46 -0.49 -8.78 6.04
N MET A 47 -0.16 -8.39 7.27
CA MET A 47 -0.98 -8.66 8.45
C MET A 47 -2.36 -7.99 8.38
N ILE A 48 -2.44 -6.73 7.91
CA ILE A 48 -3.70 -5.97 7.85
C ILE A 48 -4.65 -6.51 6.79
N GLY A 49 -4.18 -6.79 5.56
CA GLY A 49 -5.06 -7.25 4.48
C GLY A 49 -5.06 -8.77 4.27
N GLY A 50 -4.54 -9.53 5.25
CA GLY A 50 -4.63 -10.98 5.31
C GLY A 50 -3.90 -11.68 4.15
N TRP A 51 -2.72 -11.19 3.76
CA TRP A 51 -1.86 -11.92 2.82
C TRP A 51 -1.10 -13.02 3.56
N ASN A 52 -0.89 -14.16 2.89
CA ASN A 52 -0.20 -15.29 3.50
C ASN A 52 1.31 -15.02 3.62
N THR A 53 1.84 -14.29 2.65
CA THR A 53 3.27 -13.97 2.58
C THR A 53 3.51 -12.53 2.16
N ILE A 54 4.66 -12.01 2.57
CA ILE A 54 5.17 -10.70 2.19
C ILE A 54 5.49 -10.67 0.68
N ASP A 55 5.93 -11.81 0.13
CA ASP A 55 6.26 -11.97 -1.28
C ASP A 55 5.06 -11.81 -2.20
N GLU A 56 3.86 -12.24 -1.76
CA GLU A 56 2.62 -12.00 -2.51
C GLU A 56 2.36 -10.51 -2.72
N LEU A 57 2.64 -9.67 -1.69
CA LEU A 57 2.50 -8.22 -1.81
C LEU A 57 3.54 -7.62 -2.75
N ARG A 58 4.83 -7.97 -2.60
CA ARG A 58 5.89 -7.46 -3.50
C ARG A 58 5.61 -7.82 -4.96
N LYS A 59 5.20 -9.06 -5.23
CA LYS A 59 4.88 -9.52 -6.59
C LYS A 59 3.66 -8.81 -7.18
N SER A 60 2.64 -8.53 -6.35
CA SER A 60 1.37 -7.98 -6.84
C SER A 60 1.37 -6.45 -6.95
N TYR A 61 2.10 -5.76 -6.06
CA TYR A 61 2.00 -4.29 -5.91
C TYR A 61 3.30 -3.56 -6.20
N GLY A 62 4.37 -4.28 -6.55
CA GLY A 62 5.65 -3.73 -6.94
C GLY A 62 6.62 -3.56 -5.79
N GLU A 63 7.80 -3.06 -6.14
CA GLU A 63 8.87 -2.74 -5.21
C GLU A 63 8.73 -1.30 -4.66
N ILE A 64 9.58 -0.97 -3.70
CA ILE A 64 9.67 0.40 -3.17
C ILE A 64 10.17 1.30 -4.30
N PRO A 65 9.49 2.41 -4.63
CA PRO A 65 9.97 3.35 -5.62
C PRO A 65 11.36 3.89 -5.23
N PRO A 66 12.29 4.06 -6.19
CA PRO A 66 13.66 4.51 -5.89
C PRO A 66 13.72 5.80 -5.06
N GLU A 67 12.83 6.75 -5.33
CA GLU A 67 12.70 8.00 -4.58
C GLU A 67 12.39 7.77 -3.10
N LYS A 68 11.54 6.78 -2.79
CA LYS A 68 11.21 6.41 -1.41
C LYS A 68 12.35 5.68 -0.72
N VAL A 69 13.14 4.91 -1.46
CA VAL A 69 14.35 4.27 -0.92
C VAL A 69 15.37 5.33 -0.49
N LEU A 70 15.57 6.37 -1.30
CA LEU A 70 16.46 7.49 -0.95
C LEU A 70 15.97 8.23 0.29
N GLU A 71 14.68 8.56 0.37
CA GLU A 71 14.09 9.19 1.56
C GLU A 71 14.31 8.35 2.83
N MET A 72 14.13 7.02 2.76
CA MET A 72 14.35 6.11 3.91
C MET A 72 15.81 6.12 4.37
N ILE A 73 16.77 6.10 3.44
CA ILE A 73 18.21 6.12 3.75
C ILE A 73 18.61 7.46 4.38
N GLU A 74 18.04 8.57 3.89
CA GLU A 74 18.31 9.91 4.41
C GLU A 74 17.72 10.12 5.81
N ASP A 75 16.51 9.62 6.08
CA ASP A 75 15.86 9.72 7.39
C ASP A 75 16.63 8.93 8.48
N ASP A 76 17.13 7.73 8.13
CA ASP A 76 18.00 6.94 9.00
C ASP A 76 19.30 7.67 9.35
N SER A 77 19.84 8.48 8.43
CA SER A 77 21.07 9.26 8.65
C SER A 77 20.89 10.46 9.60
N ASN A 78 19.65 10.94 9.78
CA ASN A 78 19.34 12.08 10.65
C ASN A 78 19.07 11.64 12.12
N THR A 79 18.66 10.39 12.32
CA THR A 79 18.39 9.82 13.65
C THR A 79 19.65 9.68 14.51
N GLY A 80 20.85 9.67 13.89
CA GLY A 80 22.14 9.62 14.58
C GLY A 80 22.66 10.95 15.14
N LYS A 81 22.03 12.10 14.85
CA LYS A 81 22.52 13.42 15.29
C LYS A 81 21.91 13.96 16.58
N ILE A 82 20.87 13.33 17.14
CA ILE A 82 20.14 13.87 18.31
C ILE A 82 20.73 13.45 19.67
N THR A 83 21.70 12.53 19.72
CA THR A 83 22.26 12.02 21.00
C THR A 83 23.58 12.66 21.47
N LEU A 84 24.05 13.75 20.85
CA LEU A 84 25.31 14.42 21.21
C LEU A 84 25.12 15.92 21.47
N LEU A 85 24.22 16.27 22.38
CA LEU A 85 24.24 17.57 23.07
C LEU A 85 24.24 17.29 24.57
N HIS A 86 25.44 17.12 25.13
CA HIS A 86 25.73 17.39 26.54
C HIS A 86 25.98 18.89 26.70
#